data_AF-A0A090T8Y6-F1
#
_entry.id   AF-A0A090T8Y6-F1
#
_cell.length_a   1.000
_cell.length_b   1.000
_cell.length_c   1.000
_cell.angle_alpha   90.00
_cell.angle_beta   90.00
_cell.angle_gamma   90.00
#
_symmetry.space_group_name_H-M   'P 1'
#
loop_
_entity.id
_entity.type
_entity.pdbx_description
1 polymer ?
#
loop_
_entity_poly.entity_id
_entity_poly.type
_entity_poly.pdbx_seq_one_letter_code
_entity_poly.pdbx_strand_id
1 'polypeptide(L)' 'MITALYGSLLASLMIWLSFQVIKQRRSNQVAYADGGVEALQIARSAQGNAVDYIPITLILMAFVEYNARQRFGFMSLG' A
#
# COMPACT_ATOMS: atom_id res chain seq x y z
N MET A 1 9.15 6.45 15.09
CA MET A 1 7.97 5.67 14.63
C MET A 1 7.49 6.23 13.30
N ILE A 2 8.41 6.43 12.35
CA ILE A 2 8.11 7.06 11.06
C ILE A 2 7.39 6.04 10.16
N THR A 3 7.85 4.79 10.21
CA THR A 3 7.26 3.66 9.48
C THR A 3 5.78 3.47 9.83
N ALA A 4 5.39 3.65 11.09
CA ALA A 4 3.99 3.50 11.53
C ALA A 4 3.07 4.58 10.92
N LEU A 5 3.57 5.81 10.77
CA LEU A 5 2.84 6.91 10.11
C LEU A 5 2.63 6.63 8.63
N TYR A 6 3.68 6.21 7.92
CA TYR A 6 3.55 5.82 6.51
C TYR A 6 2.64 4.59 6.35
N GLY A 7 2.72 3.63 7.29
CA GLY A 7 1.85 2.45 7.32
C GLY A 7 0.36 2.80 7.37
N SER A 8 -0.04 3.72 8.25
CA SER A 8 -1.45 4.12 8.38
C SER A 8 -1.97 4.89 7.16
N LEU A 9 -1.13 5.75 6.57
CA LEU A 9 -1.46 6.50 5.35
C LEU A 9 -1.62 5.55 4.15
N LEU A 10 -0.67 4.63 3.97
CA LEU A 10 -0.69 3.66 2.87
C LEU A 10 -1.84 2.66 3.04
N ALA A 11 -2.14 2.22 4.26
CA ALA A 11 -3.32 1.38 4.53
C ALA A 11 -4.62 2.12 4.16
N SER A 12 -4.74 3.40 4.51
CA SER A 12 -5.89 4.24 4.15
C SER A 12 -6.04 4.38 2.63
N LEU A 13 -4.92 4.54 1.91
CA LEU A 13 -4.89 4.55 0.45
C LEU A 13 -5.34 3.22 -0.15
N MET A 14 -4.90 2.08 0.40
CA MET A 14 -5.31 0.75 -0.05
C MET A 14 -6.81 0.51 0.14
N ILE A 15 -7.38 0.97 1.26
CA ILE A 15 -8.81 0.92 1.52
C ILE A 15 -9.56 1.76 0.48
N TRP A 16 -9.09 2.98 0.19
CA TRP A 16 -9.68 3.84 -0.83
C TRP A 16 -9.64 3.21 -2.24
N LEU A 17 -8.52 2.63 -2.64
CA LEU A 17 -8.38 1.91 -3.92
C LEU A 17 -9.34 0.71 -4.00
N SER A 18 -9.52 -0.02 -2.88
CA SER A 18 -10.47 -1.12 -2.79
C SER A 18 -11.91 -0.65 -3.02
N PHE A 19 -12.30 0.48 -2.43
CA PHE A 19 -13.61 1.09 -2.68
C PHE A 19 -13.81 1.49 -4.15
N GLN A 20 -12.79 2.01 -4.82
CA GLN A 20 -12.86 2.35 -6.24
C GLN A 20 -13.11 1.10 -7.11
N VAL A 21 -12.41 0.00 -6.84
CA VAL A 21 -12.64 -1.26 -7.54
C VAL A 21 -14.05 -1.80 -7.29
N ILE A 22 -14.52 -1.79 -6.03
CA ILE A 22 -15.87 -2.25 -5.69
C ILE A 22 -16.94 -1.39 -6.39
N LYS A 23 -16.79 -0.07 -6.37
CA LYS A 23 -17.68 0.88 -7.05
C LYS A 23 -17.75 0.58 -8.55
N GLN A 24 -16.60 0.39 -9.19
CA GLN A 24 -16.54 0.14 -10.62
C GLN A 24 -17.11 -1.25 -10.98
N ARG A 25 -16.88 -2.28 -10.16
CA ARG A 25 -17.51 -3.60 -10.35
C ARG A 25 -19.02 -3.54 -10.27
N ARG A 26 -19.55 -2.83 -9.26
CA ARG A 26 -21.00 -2.69 -9.06
C ARG A 26 -21.65 -1.86 -10.16
N SER A 27 -21.02 -0.76 -10.57
CA SER A 27 -21.56 0.13 -11.62
C SER A 27 -21.65 -0.54 -12.99
N ASN A 28 -20.75 -1.45 -13.31
CA ASN A 28 -20.72 -2.11 -14.62
C ASN A 28 -21.32 -3.53 -14.59
N GLN A 29 -21.86 -3.96 -13.45
CA GLN A 29 -22.42 -5.30 -13.22
C GLN A 29 -21.51 -6.44 -13.68
N VAL A 30 -20.19 -6.25 -13.57
CA VAL A 30 -19.20 -7.25 -13.99
C VAL A 30 -18.98 -8.23 -12.86
N ALA A 31 -19.57 -9.43 -12.99
CA ALA A 31 -19.40 -10.52 -12.01
C ALA A 31 -18.01 -11.18 -12.09
N TYR A 32 -17.43 -11.29 -13.29
CA TYR A 32 -16.14 -11.96 -13.53
C TYR A 32 -15.27 -11.20 -14.54
N ALA A 33 -13.95 -11.23 -14.34
CA ALA A 33 -12.95 -10.51 -15.11
C ALA A 33 -13.13 -8.97 -15.10
N ASP A 34 -12.79 -8.34 -16.22
CA ASP A 34 -12.76 -6.89 -16.39
C ASP A 34 -14.00 -6.36 -17.11
N GLY A 35 -14.80 -7.27 -17.69
CA GLY A 35 -16.00 -6.93 -18.48
C GLY A 35 -15.71 -6.04 -19.70
N GLY A 36 -14.44 -5.88 -20.10
CA GLY A 36 -14.00 -4.92 -21.11
C GLY A 36 -14.04 -3.46 -20.65
N VAL A 37 -14.22 -3.20 -19.35
CA VAL A 37 -14.33 -1.85 -18.81
C VAL A 37 -12.95 -1.32 -18.44
N GLU A 38 -12.43 -0.42 -19.26
CA GLU A 38 -11.10 0.20 -19.08
C GLU A 38 -10.92 0.81 -17.69
N ALA A 39 -11.93 1.53 -17.18
CA ALA A 39 -11.89 2.10 -15.84
C ALA A 39 -11.78 1.05 -14.72
N LEU A 40 -12.35 -0.15 -14.90
CA LEU A 40 -12.21 -1.25 -13.95
C LEU A 40 -10.81 -1.86 -14.02
N GLN A 41 -10.24 -1.96 -15.22
CA GLN A 41 -8.86 -2.42 -15.42
C GLN A 41 -7.85 -1.49 -14.76
N ILE A 42 -7.98 -0.18 -14.96
CA ILE A 42 -7.12 0.84 -14.35
C ILE A 42 -7.22 0.75 -12.82
N ALA A 43 -8.44 0.72 -12.27
CA ALA A 43 -8.64 0.64 -10.82
C ALA A 43 -8.03 -0.65 -10.23
N ARG A 44 -8.19 -1.79 -10.92
CA ARG A 44 -7.59 -3.08 -10.52
C ARG A 44 -6.07 -3.05 -10.59
N SER A 45 -5.50 -2.48 -11.65
CA SER A 45 -4.05 -2.36 -11.81
C SER A 45 -3.46 -1.47 -10.71
N ALA A 46 -4.08 -0.32 -10.41
CA ALA A 46 -3.66 0.54 -9.32
C ALA A 46 -3.72 -0.16 -7.95
N GLN A 47 -4.80 -0.89 -7.67
CA GLN A 47 -4.91 -1.67 -6.44
C GLN A 47 -3.90 -2.81 -6.38
N GLY A 48 -3.67 -3.52 -7.48
CA GLY A 48 -2.67 -4.59 -7.59
C GLY A 48 -1.26 -4.07 -7.31
N ASN A 49 -0.86 -2.99 -8.00
CA ASN A 49 0.43 -2.34 -7.77
C ASN A 49 0.58 -1.93 -6.29
N ALA A 50 -0.47 -1.36 -5.69
CA ALA A 50 -0.43 -0.97 -4.28
C ALA A 50 -0.22 -2.20 -3.35
N VAL A 51 -0.92 -3.31 -3.61
CA VAL A 51 -0.77 -4.56 -2.83
C VAL A 51 0.63 -5.16 -2.99
N ASP A 52 1.25 -5.05 -4.16
CA ASP A 52 2.57 -5.64 -4.41
C ASP A 52 3.71 -4.77 -3.82
N TYR A 53 3.62 -3.44 -3.94
CA TYR A 53 4.72 -2.54 -3.56
C TYR A 53 4.65 -2.01 -2.12
N ILE A 54 3.45 -1.78 -1.57
CA ILE A 54 3.32 -1.17 -0.23
C ILE A 54 3.92 -2.06 0.88
N PRO A 55 3.64 -3.37 0.93
CA PRO A 55 4.16 -4.23 2.00
C PRO A 55 5.68 -4.29 2.02
N ILE A 56 6.31 -4.51 0.85
CA ILE A 56 7.77 -4.58 0.76
C ILE A 56 8.41 -3.23 1.12
N THR A 57 7.80 -2.11 0.72
CA THR A 57 8.26 -0.77 1.09
C THR A 57 8.21 -0.53 2.60
N LEU A 58 7.12 -0.94 3.27
CA LEU A 58 6.99 -0.81 4.72
C LEU A 58 7.98 -1.70 5.48
N ILE A 59 8.24 -2.92 4.99
CA ILE A 59 9.25 -3.81 5.56
C ILE A 59 10.65 -3.18 5.47
N LEU A 60 11.02 -2.65 4.31
CA LEU A 60 12.31 -1.99 4.13
C LEU A 60 12.44 -0.72 4.99
N MET A 61 11.38 0.09 5.08
CA MET A 61 11.36 1.23 6.00
C MET A 61 11.54 0.81 7.46
N ALA A 62 10.89 -0.27 7.90
CA ALA A 62 11.04 -0.80 9.25
C ALA A 62 12.49 -1.21 9.53
N PHE A 63 13.16 -1.85 8.57
CA PHE A 63 14.58 -2.22 8.70
C PHE A 63 15.49 -0.99 8.79
N VAL A 64 15.24 0.04 7.98
CA VAL A 64 16.00 1.30 8.05
C VAL A 64 15.79 1.99 9.39
N GLU A 65 14.55 2.10 9.86
CA GLU A 65 14.23 2.73 11.14
C GLU A 65 14.84 1.97 12.33
N TYR A 66 14.87 0.64 12.26
CA TYR A 66 15.49 -0.20 13.28
C TYR A 66 17.02 -0.03 13.31
N ASN A 67 17.68 -0.10 12.15
CA ASN A 67 19.13 0.07 12.04
C ASN A 67 19.59 1.47 12.46
N ALA A 68 18.88 2.52 12.01
CA ALA A 68 19.19 3.90 12.40
C ALA A 68 19.13 4.07 13.92
N ARG A 69 18.10 3.51 14.57
CA ARG A 69 17.94 3.58 16.02
C ARG A 69 19.09 2.89 16.77
N GLN A 70 19.56 1.74 16.27
CA GLN A 70 20.71 1.04 16.83
C GLN A 70 22.01 1.83 16.68
N ARG A 71 22.26 2.46 15.52
CA ARG A 71 23.47 3.27 15.28
C ARG A 71 23.57 4.46 16.24
N PHE A 72 22.46 5.16 16.50
CA PHE A 72 22.45 6.26 17.47
C PHE A 72 22.67 5.78 18.91
N GLY A 73 22.12 4.61 19.30
CA GLY A 73 22.34 4.03 20.64
C GLY A 73 23.80 3.62 20.91
N PHE A 74 24.52 3.15 19.88
CA PHE A 74 25.94 2.84 20.02
C PHE A 74 26.83 4.09 20.15
N MET A 75 26.46 5.20 19.49
CA MET A 75 27.26 6.42 19.49
C MET A 75 27.09 7.26 20.76
N SER A 76 26.03 7.02 21.55
CA SER A 76 25.82 7.70 22.85
C SER A 76 26.49 7.00 24.04
N LEU A 77 27.14 5.85 23.82
CA LEU A 77 27.81 5.05 24.85
C LEU A 77 29.34 5.02 24.70
N GLY A 78 29.89 5.79 23.74
CA GLY A 78 31.33 5.91 23.46
C GLY A 78 31.86 7.31 23.73
#